data_AF-A0A2D4PLH7-F1
#
_entry.id   AF-A0A2D4PLH7-F1
#
_cell.length_a   1.000
_cell.length_b   1.000
_cell.length_c   1.000
_cell.angle_alpha   90.00
_cell.angle_beta   90.00
_cell.angle_gamma   90.00
#
_symmetry.space_group_name_H-M   'P 1'
#
loop_
_entity.id
_entity.type
_entity.pdbx_description
1 polymer ?
#
loop_
_entity_poly.entity_id
_entity_poly.type
_entity_poly.pdbx_seq_one_letter_code
_entity_poly.pdbx_strand_id
1 'polypeptide(L)'
;MLMKNITIRNKKELKKVMGLQITKKIKYLGIWLTAKCSTIKDNYTKLFNQIKKDLEKCGTLQLSLLGRIATIKVNVVPKILYLFQTTPTKLDKKIFRELNRIITKFVWAGKKAQVKVKDLQDSKSRGGLGLPDWELYHKAAILVWIQDWIKLRKKRILSIEA
;
A
#
# COMPACT_ATOMS: atom_id res chain seq x y z
N MET A 1 -2.85 -1.47 23.77
CA MET A 1 -2.11 -2.70 23.40
C MET A 1 -3.01 -3.66 22.62
N LEU A 2 -2.52 -4.20 21.50
CA LEU A 2 -3.20 -5.27 20.75
C LEU A 2 -2.87 -6.62 21.38
N MET A 3 -3.87 -7.48 21.55
CA MET A 3 -3.69 -8.82 22.11
C MET A 3 -4.41 -9.87 21.26
N LYS A 4 -3.76 -11.01 21.05
CA LYS A 4 -4.34 -12.19 20.40
C LYS A 4 -4.31 -13.35 21.38
N ASN A 5 -5.40 -14.10 21.49
CA ASN A 5 -5.46 -15.38 22.22
C ASN A 5 -5.01 -15.35 23.70
N ILE A 6 -5.34 -14.29 24.46
CA ILE A 6 -5.07 -14.21 25.90
C ILE A 6 -6.38 -14.39 26.70
N THR A 7 -6.32 -15.16 27.78
CA THR A 7 -7.41 -15.38 28.75
C THR A 7 -7.81 -14.08 29.45
N ILE A 8 -9.06 -14.01 29.95
CA ILE A 8 -9.60 -12.78 30.56
C ILE A 8 -8.82 -12.39 31.82
N ARG A 9 -8.35 -13.37 32.59
CA ARG A 9 -7.54 -13.17 33.81
C ARG A 9 -6.21 -12.47 33.49
N ASN A 10 -5.45 -13.02 32.55
CA ASN A 10 -4.15 -12.48 32.16
C ASN A 10 -4.30 -11.08 31.52
N LYS A 11 -5.39 -10.81 30.80
CA LYS A 11 -5.69 -9.45 30.29
C LYS A 11 -5.86 -8.43 31.42
N LYS A 12 -6.51 -8.79 32.53
CA LYS A 12 -6.71 -7.88 33.67
C LYS A 12 -5.38 -7.59 34.37
N GLU A 13 -4.55 -8.61 34.57
CA GLU A 13 -3.21 -8.46 35.17
C GLU A 13 -2.29 -7.61 34.29
N LEU A 14 -2.23 -7.89 32.98
CA LEU A 14 -1.45 -7.08 32.03
C LEU A 14 -1.92 -5.63 31.99
N LYS A 15 -3.22 -5.37 32.04
CA LYS A 15 -3.76 -4.00 32.11
C LYS A 15 -3.30 -3.30 33.39
N LYS A 16 -3.23 -4.02 34.52
CA LYS A 16 -2.79 -3.49 35.82
C LYS A 16 -1.29 -3.18 35.84
N VAL A 17 -0.47 -4.06 35.27
CA VAL A 17 1.01 -3.89 35.23
C VAL A 17 1.42 -2.80 34.24
N MET A 18 0.84 -2.79 33.03
CA MET A 18 1.28 -1.88 31.97
C MET A 18 0.61 -0.51 32.00
N GLY A 19 -0.53 -0.35 32.68
CA GLY A 19 -1.33 0.89 32.67
C GLY A 19 -1.97 1.25 31.32
N LEU A 20 -1.75 0.45 30.26
CA LEU A 20 -2.22 0.73 28.91
C LEU A 20 -3.62 0.14 28.64
N GLN A 21 -4.44 0.88 27.90
CA GLN A 21 -5.74 0.38 27.44
C GLN A 21 -5.56 -0.78 26.44
N ILE A 22 -6.24 -1.90 26.69
CA ILE A 22 -6.31 -3.02 25.76
C ILE A 22 -7.39 -2.71 24.72
N THR A 23 -7.02 -2.61 23.46
CA THR A 23 -7.92 -2.30 22.35
C THR A 23 -7.84 -3.40 21.29
N LYS A 24 -8.92 -3.60 20.54
CA LYS A 24 -8.97 -4.60 19.46
C LYS A 24 -8.29 -4.10 18.17
N LYS A 25 -8.24 -2.78 17.98
CA LYS A 25 -7.62 -2.08 16.84
C LYS A 25 -6.81 -0.89 17.37
N ILE A 26 -5.67 -0.63 16.74
CA ILE A 26 -4.81 0.53 17.03
C ILE A 26 -4.49 1.23 15.71
N LYS A 27 -4.48 2.56 15.71
CA LYS A 27 -4.02 3.34 14.58
C LYS A 27 -2.55 3.71 14.81
N TYR A 28 -1.68 3.35 13.88
CA TYR A 28 -0.26 3.68 13.91
C TYR A 28 0.18 4.20 12.55
N LEU A 29 0.83 5.37 12.53
CA LEU A 29 1.26 6.07 11.31
C LEU A 29 0.18 6.11 10.20
N GLY A 30 -1.07 6.35 10.60
CA GLY A 30 -2.22 6.43 9.67
C GLY A 30 -2.86 5.10 9.28
N ILE A 31 -2.27 3.96 9.65
CA ILE A 31 -2.72 2.61 9.30
C ILE A 31 -3.43 1.97 10.49
N TRP A 32 -4.54 1.28 10.24
CA TRP A 32 -5.23 0.50 11.26
C TRP A 32 -4.61 -0.88 11.38
N LEU A 33 -3.98 -1.13 12.52
CA LEU A 33 -3.41 -2.41 12.91
C LEU A 33 -4.41 -3.18 13.78
N THR A 34 -4.53 -4.46 13.50
CA THR A 34 -5.36 -5.40 14.25
C THR A 34 -4.54 -6.65 14.51
N ALA A 35 -4.81 -7.34 15.61
CA ALA A 35 -4.12 -8.60 15.94
C ALA A 35 -4.36 -9.73 14.90
N LYS A 36 -5.38 -9.57 14.03
CA LYS A 36 -5.65 -10.45 12.88
C LYS A 36 -5.18 -9.77 11.60
N CYS A 37 -4.42 -10.50 10.78
CA CYS A 37 -3.92 -10.01 9.48
C CYS A 37 -5.03 -9.74 8.45
N SER A 38 -6.22 -10.33 8.60
CA SER A 38 -7.33 -10.15 7.65
C SER A 38 -7.78 -8.70 7.52
N THR A 39 -7.77 -7.94 8.61
CA THR A 39 -8.22 -6.53 8.67
C THR A 39 -7.19 -5.55 8.09
N ILE A 40 -5.96 -6.00 7.83
CA ILE A 40 -4.93 -5.15 7.19
C ILE A 40 -5.35 -4.79 5.77
N LYS A 41 -6.10 -5.69 5.09
CA LYS A 41 -6.64 -5.47 3.75
C LYS A 41 -7.57 -4.25 3.67
N ASP A 42 -8.29 -3.93 4.73
CA ASP A 42 -9.21 -2.79 4.77
C ASP A 42 -8.49 -1.45 4.56
N ASN A 43 -7.22 -1.36 4.96
CA ASN A 43 -6.40 -0.17 4.73
C ASN A 43 -6.15 0.08 3.23
N TYR A 44 -6.03 -0.98 2.43
CA TYR A 44 -5.86 -0.88 0.98
C TYR A 44 -7.12 -0.34 0.32
N THR A 45 -8.28 -0.89 0.66
CA THR A 45 -9.56 -0.43 0.11
C THR A 45 -9.80 1.04 0.43
N LYS A 46 -9.50 1.47 1.66
CA LYS A 46 -9.60 2.87 2.06
C LYS A 46 -8.67 3.76 1.23
N LEU A 47 -7.42 3.34 1.04
CA LEU A 47 -6.44 4.07 0.24
C LEU A 47 -6.89 4.19 -1.22
N PHE A 48 -7.41 3.11 -1.80
CA PHE A 48 -7.87 3.09 -3.19
C PHE A 48 -9.06 4.00 -3.42
N ASN A 49 -9.99 4.07 -2.46
CA ASN A 49 -11.09 5.02 -2.50
C ASN A 49 -10.59 6.47 -2.44
N GLN A 50 -9.53 6.74 -1.65
CA GLN A 50 -8.92 8.06 -1.62
C GLN A 50 -8.24 8.39 -2.95
N ILE A 51 -7.45 7.46 -3.50
CA ILE A 51 -6.80 7.61 -4.81
C ILE A 51 -7.83 7.87 -5.90
N LYS A 52 -8.95 7.14 -5.91
CA LYS A 52 -10.03 7.34 -6.87
C LYS A 52 -10.56 8.77 -6.81
N LYS A 53 -10.85 9.29 -5.61
CA LYS A 53 -11.30 10.67 -5.41
C LYS A 53 -10.25 11.70 -5.84
N ASP A 54 -8.99 11.46 -5.50
CA ASP A 54 -7.88 12.34 -5.87
C ASP A 54 -7.70 12.39 -7.41
N LEU A 55 -7.81 11.24 -8.08
CA LEU A 55 -7.74 11.15 -9.55
C LEU A 55 -8.97 11.75 -10.24
N GLU A 56 -10.17 11.62 -9.66
CA GLU A 56 -11.37 12.31 -10.16
C GLU A 56 -11.19 13.83 -10.11
N LYS A 57 -10.62 14.36 -9.01
CA LYS A 57 -10.25 15.79 -8.90
C LYS A 57 -9.16 16.20 -9.88
N CYS A 58 -8.10 15.40 -10.03
CA CYS A 58 -7.06 15.69 -11.03
C CYS A 58 -7.56 15.55 -12.46
N GLY A 59 -8.62 14.77 -12.69
CA GLY A 59 -9.17 14.50 -14.01
C GLY A 59 -9.92 15.68 -14.64
N THR A 60 -10.27 16.69 -13.84
CA THR A 60 -10.84 17.96 -14.34
C THR A 60 -9.80 18.80 -15.08
N LEU A 61 -8.51 18.56 -14.83
CA LEU A 61 -7.41 19.24 -15.48
C LEU A 61 -7.19 18.68 -16.89
N GLN A 62 -7.03 19.55 -17.88
CA GLN A 62 -6.70 19.16 -19.25
C GLN A 62 -5.21 18.77 -19.36
N LEU A 63 -4.88 17.59 -18.85
CA LEU A 63 -3.52 17.04 -18.92
C LEU A 63 -3.33 16.17 -20.15
N SER A 64 -2.14 16.27 -20.76
CA SER A 64 -1.67 15.34 -21.78
C SER A 64 -1.51 13.92 -21.22
N LEU A 65 -1.41 12.92 -22.09
CA LEU A 65 -1.22 11.51 -21.68
C LEU A 65 0.03 11.35 -20.78
N LEU A 66 1.15 11.94 -21.20
CA LEU A 66 2.40 11.94 -20.43
C LEU A 66 2.24 12.71 -19.11
N GLY A 67 1.53 13.84 -19.13
CA GLY A 67 1.22 14.61 -17.92
C GLY A 67 0.46 13.78 -16.90
N ARG A 68 -0.56 13.03 -17.33
CA ARG A 68 -1.34 12.13 -16.44
C ARG A 68 -0.50 11.01 -15.85
N ILE A 69 0.38 10.41 -16.65
CA ILE A 69 1.31 9.37 -16.18
C ILE A 69 2.26 9.97 -15.13
N ALA A 70 2.78 11.18 -15.36
CA ALA A 70 3.60 11.89 -14.39
C ALA A 70 2.83 12.19 -13.09
N THR A 71 1.57 12.66 -13.19
CA THR A 71 0.70 12.88 -12.03
C THR A 71 0.50 11.61 -11.21
N ILE A 72 0.31 10.45 -11.86
CA ILE A 72 0.22 9.16 -11.17
C ILE A 72 1.51 8.84 -10.43
N LYS A 73 2.66 9.03 -11.10
CA LYS A 73 3.98 8.79 -10.49
C LYS A 73 4.22 9.65 -9.26
N VAL A 74 3.85 10.92 -9.30
CA VAL A 74 4.09 11.86 -8.20
C VAL A 74 3.08 11.67 -7.07
N ASN A 75 1.80 11.45 -7.37
CA ASN A 75 0.76 11.47 -6.34
C ASN A 75 0.35 10.08 -5.83
N VAL A 76 0.33 9.07 -6.70
CA VAL A 76 -0.23 7.75 -6.38
C VAL A 76 0.86 6.79 -5.91
N VAL A 77 1.98 6.74 -6.63
CA VAL A 77 3.09 5.83 -6.30
C VAL A 77 3.56 5.96 -4.85
N PRO A 78 3.86 7.15 -4.29
CA PRO A 78 4.35 7.24 -2.92
C PRO A 78 3.32 6.72 -1.90
N LYS A 79 2.04 7.04 -2.11
CA LYS A 79 0.94 6.59 -1.23
C LYS A 79 0.82 5.07 -1.18
N ILE A 80 0.90 4.43 -2.34
CA ILE A 80 0.80 2.97 -2.47
C ILE A 80 2.06 2.29 -1.93
N LEU A 81 3.23 2.82 -2.29
CA LEU A 81 4.51 2.27 -1.86
C LEU A 81 4.64 2.29 -0.34
N TYR A 82 4.22 3.38 0.31
CA TYR A 82 4.15 3.46 1.76
C TYR A 82 3.34 2.31 2.36
N LEU A 83 2.17 2.00 1.79
CA LEU A 83 1.33 0.91 2.30
C LEU A 83 1.95 -0.48 2.04
N PHE A 84 2.57 -0.69 0.89
CA PHE A 84 3.29 -1.94 0.58
C PHE A 84 4.45 -2.18 1.54
N GLN A 85 5.22 -1.14 1.86
CA GLN A 85 6.33 -1.24 2.80
C GLN A 85 5.87 -1.39 4.24
N THR A 86 4.82 -0.70 4.67
CA THR A 86 4.37 -0.79 6.08
C THR A 86 3.58 -2.06 6.37
N THR A 87 3.04 -2.73 5.36
CA THR A 87 2.21 -3.93 5.54
C THR A 87 2.69 -5.07 4.63
N PRO A 88 3.78 -5.78 4.99
CA PRO A 88 4.36 -6.87 4.19
C PRO A 88 3.44 -8.11 4.24
N THR A 89 2.32 -8.03 3.53
CA THR A 89 1.30 -9.08 3.44
C THR A 89 1.16 -9.50 1.99
N LYS A 90 0.77 -10.77 1.78
CA LYS A 90 0.48 -11.26 0.44
C LYS A 90 -0.86 -10.69 -0.04
N LEU A 91 -0.82 -9.93 -1.13
CA LEU A 91 -2.02 -9.43 -1.79
C LEU A 91 -2.51 -10.37 -2.89
N ASP A 92 -3.82 -10.37 -3.11
CA ASP A 92 -4.44 -11.06 -4.23
C ASP A 92 -4.27 -10.23 -5.52
N LYS A 93 -4.03 -10.90 -6.65
CA LYS A 93 -4.01 -10.32 -7.99
C LYS A 93 -5.27 -9.53 -8.34
N LYS A 94 -6.41 -9.84 -7.72
CA LYS A 94 -7.65 -9.04 -7.85
C LYS A 94 -7.44 -7.56 -7.48
N ILE A 95 -6.67 -7.29 -6.43
CA ILE A 95 -6.42 -5.93 -5.93
C ILE A 95 -5.61 -5.13 -6.95
N PHE A 96 -4.57 -5.72 -7.53
CA PHE A 96 -3.77 -5.07 -8.57
C PHE A 96 -4.57 -4.82 -9.85
N ARG A 97 -5.47 -5.74 -10.23
CA ARG A 97 -6.37 -5.56 -11.38
C ARG A 97 -7.33 -4.39 -11.17
N GLU A 98 -7.91 -4.26 -9.98
CA GLU A 98 -8.80 -3.15 -9.64
C GLU A 98 -8.06 -1.81 -9.68
N LEU A 99 -6.87 -1.74 -9.09
CA LEU A 99 -6.04 -0.55 -9.14
C LEU A 99 -5.64 -0.18 -10.58
N ASN A 100 -5.21 -1.15 -11.38
CA ASN A 100 -4.92 -0.94 -12.80
C ASN A 100 -6.15 -0.41 -13.57
N ARG A 101 -7.36 -0.89 -13.25
CA ARG A 101 -8.60 -0.38 -13.85
C ARG A 101 -8.84 1.10 -13.52
N ILE A 102 -8.67 1.50 -12.26
CA ILE A 102 -8.82 2.90 -11.81
C ILE A 102 -7.80 3.79 -12.53
N ILE A 103 -6.52 3.38 -12.55
CA ILE A 103 -5.43 4.12 -13.17
C ILE A 103 -5.62 4.23 -14.68
N THR A 104 -5.97 3.14 -15.35
CA THR A 104 -6.24 3.12 -16.80
C THR A 104 -7.40 4.06 -17.15
N LYS A 105 -8.48 4.07 -16.35
CA LYS A 105 -9.60 5.01 -16.55
C LYS A 105 -9.13 6.46 -16.49
N PHE A 106 -8.26 6.81 -15.54
CA PHE A 106 -7.71 8.16 -15.42
C PHE A 106 -6.79 8.53 -16.59
N VAL A 107 -5.84 7.65 -16.93
CA VAL A 107 -4.88 7.85 -18.03
C VAL A 107 -5.61 8.18 -19.34
N TRP A 108 -6.68 7.43 -19.66
CA TRP A 108 -7.45 7.61 -20.88
C TRP A 108 -8.64 8.58 -20.75
N ALA A 109 -8.80 9.30 -19.62
CA ALA A 109 -9.96 10.16 -19.33
C ALA A 109 -11.31 9.49 -19.61
N GLY A 110 -11.46 8.23 -19.19
CA GLY A 110 -12.69 7.45 -19.41
C GLY A 110 -12.91 6.98 -20.84
N LYS A 111 -12.06 7.35 -21.81
CA LYS A 111 -12.06 6.78 -23.16
C LYS A 111 -11.55 5.34 -23.13
N LYS A 112 -11.85 4.58 -24.20
CA LYS A 112 -11.32 3.23 -24.38
C LYS A 112 -9.80 3.27 -24.47
N ALA A 113 -9.13 2.41 -23.70
CA ALA A 113 -7.68 2.27 -23.76
C ALA A 113 -7.25 1.82 -25.16
N GLN A 114 -6.35 2.57 -25.78
CA GLN A 114 -5.84 2.24 -27.12
C GLN A 114 -4.62 1.30 -27.07
N VAL A 115 -3.85 1.36 -25.98
CA VAL A 115 -2.64 0.56 -25.76
C VAL A 115 -2.85 -0.38 -24.58
N LYS A 116 -2.29 -1.59 -24.64
CA LYS A 116 -2.37 -2.54 -23.52
C LYS A 116 -1.60 -1.97 -22.33
N VAL A 117 -2.11 -2.19 -21.12
CA VAL A 117 -1.50 -1.69 -19.88
C VAL A 117 -0.06 -2.20 -19.70
N LYS A 118 0.22 -3.45 -20.10
CA LYS A 118 1.57 -4.02 -20.01
C LYS A 118 2.58 -3.26 -20.87
N ASP A 119 2.21 -2.91 -22.11
CA ASP A 119 3.06 -2.15 -23.02
C ASP A 119 3.27 -0.72 -22.49
N LEU A 120 2.24 -0.15 -21.88
CA LEU A 120 2.31 1.16 -21.23
C LEU A 120 3.23 1.17 -20.00
N GLN A 121 3.30 0.05 -19.28
CA GLN A 121 4.15 -0.16 -18.11
C GLN A 121 5.61 -0.43 -18.46
N ASP A 122 5.89 -0.77 -19.72
CA ASP A 122 7.25 -1.03 -20.13
C ASP A 122 8.12 0.25 -20.04
N SER A 123 9.42 0.04 -19.89
CA SER A 123 10.46 1.05 -19.91
C SER A 123 10.49 1.83 -21.22
N LYS A 124 10.92 3.09 -21.14
CA LYS A 124 11.06 3.97 -22.31
C LYS A 124 12.05 3.44 -23.34
N SER A 125 13.11 2.75 -22.91
CA SER A 125 14.11 2.15 -23.81
C SER A 125 13.52 1.05 -24.69
N ARG A 126 12.45 0.39 -24.24
CA ARG A 126 11.70 -0.63 -25.00
C ARG A 126 10.45 -0.08 -25.69
N GLY A 127 10.32 1.25 -25.79
CA GLY A 127 9.17 1.91 -26.43
C GLY A 127 7.92 2.05 -25.54
N GLY A 128 8.00 1.73 -24.25
CA GLY A 128 6.91 1.95 -23.30
C GLY A 128 6.87 3.38 -22.75
N LEU A 129 5.83 3.69 -21.97
CA LEU A 129 5.66 5.02 -21.34
C LEU A 129 6.04 5.03 -19.85
N GLY A 130 6.46 3.87 -19.32
CA GLY A 130 6.92 3.70 -17.95
C GLY A 130 5.83 3.92 -16.91
N LEU A 131 4.57 3.53 -17.17
CA LEU A 131 3.53 3.50 -16.15
C LEU A 131 3.94 2.53 -15.01
N PRO A 132 3.66 2.83 -13.73
CA PRO A 132 3.99 1.90 -12.64
C PRO A 132 3.28 0.54 -12.77
N ASP A 133 4.03 -0.55 -12.58
CA ASP A 133 3.47 -1.90 -12.38
C ASP A 133 3.34 -2.23 -10.89
N TRP A 134 2.12 -2.09 -10.37
CA TRP A 134 1.82 -2.26 -8.96
C TRP A 134 2.15 -3.65 -8.42
N GLU A 135 2.05 -4.71 -9.25
CA GLU A 135 2.41 -6.06 -8.82
C GLU A 135 3.93 -6.18 -8.65
N LEU A 136 4.69 -5.57 -9.56
CA LEU A 136 6.16 -5.53 -9.48
C LEU A 136 6.63 -4.69 -8.28
N TYR A 137 6.04 -3.51 -8.08
CA TYR A 137 6.33 -2.66 -6.91
C TYR A 137 6.05 -3.38 -5.59
N HIS A 138 4.94 -4.12 -5.50
CA HIS A 138 4.59 -4.88 -4.31
C HIS A 138 5.60 -6.01 -4.04
N LYS A 139 5.97 -6.78 -5.07
CA LYS A 139 7.00 -7.82 -4.95
C LYS A 139 8.34 -7.25 -4.50
N ALA A 140 8.76 -6.14 -5.11
CA ALA A 140 9.99 -5.45 -4.73
C ALA A 140 9.95 -5.00 -3.26
N ALA A 141 8.85 -4.41 -2.80
CA ALA A 141 8.70 -3.98 -1.41
C ALA A 141 8.77 -5.15 -0.42
N ILE A 142 8.18 -6.31 -0.75
CA ILE A 142 8.30 -7.53 0.07
C ILE A 142 9.75 -8.03 0.09
N LEU A 143 10.44 -8.03 -1.05
CA LEU A 143 11.82 -8.51 -1.13
C LEU A 143 12.77 -7.69 -0.26
N VAL A 144 12.56 -6.37 -0.16
CA VAL A 144 13.33 -5.50 0.76
C VAL A 144 13.18 -5.98 2.20
N TRP A 145 11.95 -6.27 2.66
CA TRP A 145 11.71 -6.82 3.99
C TRP A 145 12.40 -8.17 4.23
N ILE A 146 12.32 -9.06 3.24
CA ILE A 146 12.98 -10.38 3.33
C ILE A 146 14.49 -10.20 3.42
N GLN A 147 15.07 -9.32 2.61
CA GLN A 147 16.49 -9.02 2.63
C GLN A 147 16.92 -8.49 4.00
N ASP A 148 16.16 -7.57 4.57
CA ASP A 148 16.42 -7.04 5.91
C ASP A 148 16.36 -8.15 6.95
N TRP A 149 15.34 -9.01 6.91
CA TRP A 149 15.23 -10.16 7.81
C TRP A 149 16.39 -11.14 7.73
N ILE A 150 16.89 -11.45 6.53
CA ILE A 150 18.06 -12.32 6.35
C ILE A 150 19.33 -11.68 6.94
N LYS A 151 19.44 -10.35 6.84
CA LYS A 151 20.56 -9.58 7.40
C LYS A 151 20.48 -9.41 8.92
N LEU A 152 19.36 -9.71 9.57
CA LEU A 152 19.16 -9.61 11.02
C LEU A 152 19.92 -10.67 11.86
N ARG A 153 21.13 -11.05 11.45
CA ARG A 153 22.09 -11.74 12.33
C ARG A 153 22.73 -10.71 13.26
N LYS A 154 22.15 -10.52 14.45
CA LYS A 154 22.73 -9.83 15.63
C LYS A 154 22.58 -8.29 15.78
N LYS A 155 21.50 -7.65 15.31
CA LYS A 155 21.15 -6.29 15.77
C LYS A 155 19.70 -6.25 16.29
N ARG A 156 19.50 -5.79 17.54
CA ARG A 156 18.17 -5.48 18.09
C ARG A 156 17.56 -4.38 17.23
N ILE A 157 16.36 -4.63 16.73
CA ILE A 157 15.64 -3.79 15.74
C ILE A 157 15.03 -2.53 16.40
N LEU A 158 15.28 -2.29 17.69
CA LEU A 158 14.64 -1.25 18.51
C LEU A 158 15.46 0.05 18.56
N SER A 159 15.95 0.53 17.42
CA SER A 159 16.61 1.86 17.33
C SER A 159 15.72 2.91 16.66
N ILE A 160 14.45 2.62 16.42
CA ILE A 160 13.51 3.55 15.76
C ILE A 160 13.03 4.65 16.73
N GLU A 161 13.42 4.57 18.01
CA GLU A 161 13.12 5.54 19.06
C GLU A 161 14.42 5.95 19.78
N ALA A 162 15.34 6.56 19.05
CA ALA A 162 16.47 7.32 19.63
C ALA A 162 16.44 8.75 19.09
#